data_AF-A0A415JI73-F1
#
_entry.id   AF-A0A415JI73-F1
#
_cell.length_a   1.000
_cell.length_b   1.000
_cell.length_c   1.000
_cell.angle_alpha   90.00
_cell.angle_beta   90.00
_cell.angle_gamma   90.00
#
_symmetry.space_group_name_H-M   'P 1'
#
loop_
_entity.id
_entity.type
_entity.pdbx_description
1 polymer ?
#
loop_
_entity_poly.entity_id
_entity_poly.type
_entity_poly.pdbx_seq_one_letter_code
_entity_poly.pdbx_strand_id
1 'polypeptide(L)' 'MAVKSKARHDLTLRSIKREIQAGRDVAFWLDKAYAHLDSGLFDEADIAEVEELAAAYYDGLDSAEEPTEREGE' A
#
# COMPACT_ATOMS: atom_id res chain seq x y z
N MET A 1 4.21 27.09 -9.38
CA MET A 1 3.26 26.18 -10.07
C MET A 1 2.77 25.17 -9.06
N ALA A 2 1.52 25.32 -8.60
CA ALA A 2 0.92 24.37 -7.66
C ALA A 2 0.65 23.06 -8.40
N VAL A 3 1.15 21.95 -7.88
CA VAL A 3 0.78 20.60 -8.33
C VAL A 3 -0.70 20.40 -7.99
N LYS A 4 -1.55 20.92 -8.86
CA LYS A 4 -2.95 20.52 -9.04
C LYS A 4 -2.92 19.03 -9.31
N SER A 5 -3.47 18.23 -8.38
CA SER A 5 -4.24 16.99 -8.64
C SER A 5 -4.45 16.14 -7.36
N LYS A 6 -4.47 16.72 -6.15
CA LYS A 6 -4.53 15.95 -4.88
C LYS A 6 -5.94 15.64 -4.36
N ALA A 7 -6.99 15.89 -5.14
CA ALA A 7 -8.38 15.78 -4.68
C ALA A 7 -9.31 14.98 -5.62
N ARG A 8 -8.78 14.33 -6.66
CA ARG A 8 -9.58 13.56 -7.63
C ARG A 8 -8.94 12.24 -8.08
N HIS A 9 -8.06 11.67 -7.26
CA HIS A 9 -7.76 10.24 -7.37
C HIS A 9 -8.87 9.52 -6.65
N ASP A 10 -9.93 9.22 -7.40
CA ASP A 10 -11.08 8.49 -6.90
C ASP A 10 -10.62 7.20 -6.21
N LEU A 11 -11.27 6.98 -5.06
CA LEU A 11 -11.12 5.93 -4.04
C LEU A 11 -11.43 4.53 -4.59
N THR A 12 -10.98 4.23 -5.80
CA THR A 12 -11.18 2.95 -6.46
C THR A 12 -9.99 2.05 -6.15
N LEU A 13 -10.26 0.75 -6.03
CA LEU A 13 -9.26 -0.30 -5.80
C LEU A 13 -8.01 -0.12 -6.70
N ARG A 14 -8.22 0.26 -7.97
CA ARG A 14 -7.14 0.51 -8.93
C ARG A 14 -6.15 1.60 -8.50
N SER A 15 -6.64 2.68 -7.87
CA SER A 15 -5.77 3.74 -7.36
C SER A 15 -4.90 3.21 -6.22
N ILE A 16 -5.51 2.52 -5.26
CA ILE A 16 -4.82 1.93 -4.10
C ILE A 16 -3.73 0.96 -4.58
N LYS A 17 -4.09 0.02 -5.46
CA LYS A 17 -3.15 -0.94 -6.04
C LYS A 17 -1.98 -0.25 -6.76
N ARG A 18 -2.26 0.80 -7.54
CA ARG A 18 -1.22 1.56 -8.27
C ARG A 18 -0.26 2.28 -7.34
N GLU A 19 -0.76 2.86 -6.25
CA GLU A 19 0.08 3.58 -5.30
C GLU A 19 0.97 2.62 -4.48
N ILE A 20 0.43 1.45 -4.11
CA ILE A 20 1.20 0.38 -3.44
C ILE A 20 2.28 -0.18 -4.37
N GLN A 21 1.95 -0.47 -5.64
CA GLN A 21 2.94 -0.90 -6.64
C GLN A 21 4.03 0.15 -6.87
N ALA A 22 3.73 1.43 -6.66
CA ALA A 22 4.71 2.50 -6.75
C ALA A 22 5.48 2.73 -5.44
N GLY A 23 5.23 1.93 -4.40
CA GLY A 23 5.87 2.04 -3.09
C GLY A 23 5.58 3.33 -2.34
N ARG A 24 4.49 4.04 -2.69
CA ARG A 24 4.16 5.34 -2.07
C ARG A 24 3.23 5.13 -0.89
N ASP A 25 3.71 5.42 0.32
CA ASP A 25 2.94 5.35 1.57
C ASP A 25 2.10 4.05 1.68
N VAL A 26 2.73 2.89 1.48
CA VAL A 26 2.04 1.58 1.41
C VAL A 26 1.16 1.33 2.63
N ALA A 27 1.66 1.63 3.84
CA ALA A 27 0.89 1.51 5.08
C ALA A 27 -0.39 2.37 5.09
N PHE A 28 -0.33 3.60 4.57
CA PHE A 28 -1.50 4.49 4.48
C PHE A 28 -2.55 3.94 3.52
N TRP A 29 -2.13 3.41 2.38
CA TRP A 29 -3.06 2.85 1.39
C TRP A 29 -3.66 1.52 1.85
N LEU A 30 -2.90 0.72 2.62
CA LEU A 30 -3.40 -0.49 3.26
C LEU A 30 -4.48 -0.15 4.30
N ASP A 31 -4.20 0.78 5.22
CA ASP A 31 -5.17 1.25 6.22
C ASP A 31 -6.44 1.79 5.56
N LYS A 32 -6.28 2.54 4.48
CA LYS A 32 -7.40 3.05 3.69
C LYS A 32 -8.22 1.96 3.00
N ALA A 33 -7.57 0.90 2.50
CA ALA A 33 -8.28 -0.24 1.93
C ALA A 33 -9.14 -0.91 3.00
N TYR A 34 -8.61 -1.13 4.20
CA TYR A 34 -9.36 -1.65 5.33
C TYR A 34 -10.53 -0.74 5.76
N ALA A 35 -10.36 0.58 5.73
CA ALA A 35 -11.47 1.50 5.95
C ALA A 35 -12.58 1.36 4.87
N HIS A 36 -12.22 1.00 3.64
CA HIS A 36 -13.19 0.74 2.58
C HIS A 36 -13.92 -0.60 2.76
N LEU A 37 -13.26 -1.62 3.31
CA LEU A 37 -13.90 -2.87 3.73
C LEU A 37 -14.97 -2.59 4.80
N ASP A 38 -14.66 -1.80 5.83
CA ASP A 38 -15.60 -1.45 6.90
C ASP A 38 -16.82 -0.65 6.37
N SER A 39 -16.59 0.21 5.36
CA SER A 39 -17.67 0.93 4.69
C SER A 39 -18.54 0.06 3.75
N GLY A 40 -18.14 -1.18 3.50
CA GLY A 40 -18.78 -2.09 2.53
C GLY A 40 -18.54 -1.70 1.06
N LEU A 41 -17.53 -0.88 0.79
CA LEU A 41 -17.15 -0.50 -0.57
C LEU A 41 -16.27 -1.57 -1.23
N PHE A 42 -15.43 -2.23 -0.43
CA PHE A 42 -14.58 -3.35 -0.83
C PHE A 42 -15.04 -4.64 -0.14
N ASP A 43 -14.71 -5.77 -0.75
CA ASP A 43 -14.87 -7.09 -0.15
C ASP A 43 -13.52 -7.71 0.25
N GLU A 44 -13.58 -8.90 0.84
CA GLU A 44 -12.38 -9.63 1.26
C GLU A 44 -11.44 -9.95 0.07
N ALA A 45 -11.97 -10.12 -1.14
CA ALA A 45 -11.17 -10.41 -2.32
C ALA A 45 -10.39 -9.17 -2.77
N ASP A 46 -11.03 -7.99 -2.77
CA ASP A 46 -10.40 -6.71 -3.03
C ASP A 46 -9.26 -6.41 -2.04
N ILE A 47 -9.48 -6.73 -0.76
CA ILE A 47 -8.44 -6.58 0.28
C ILE A 47 -7.29 -7.55 0.06
N ALA A 48 -7.57 -8.82 -0.24
CA ALA A 48 -6.54 -9.82 -0.50
C ALA A 48 -5.61 -9.40 -1.66
N GLU A 49 -6.15 -8.83 -2.74
CA GLU A 49 -5.34 -8.30 -3.85
C GLU A 49 -4.45 -7.12 -3.45
N VAL A 50 -4.92 -6.30 -2.51
CA VAL A 50 -4.16 -5.15 -1.97
C VAL A 50 -3.05 -5.62 -1.03
N GLU A 51 -3.35 -6.61 -0.18
CA GLU A 51 -2.40 -7.23 0.73
C GLU A 51 -1.28 -7.95 -0.03
N GLU A 52 -1.60 -8.68 -1.10
CA GLU A 52 -0.59 -9.35 -1.92
C GLU A 52 0.42 -8.35 -2.50
N LEU A 53 -0.06 -7.19 -2.98
CA LEU A 53 0.81 -6.13 -3.48
C LEU A 53 1.66 -5.49 -2.38
N ALA A 54 1.09 -5.31 -1.18
CA ALA A 54 1.83 -4.77 -0.05
C ALA A 54 2.88 -5.78 0.46
N ALA A 55 2.53 -7.06 0.53
CA ALA A 55 3.44 -8.13 0.89
C ALA A 55 4.60 -8.22 -0.09
N ALA A 56 4.34 -8.15 -1.41
CA ALA A 56 5.39 -8.13 -2.43
C ALA A 56 6.32 -6.90 -2.29
N TYR A 57 5.78 -5.75 -1.87
CA TYR A 57 6.60 -4.57 -1.60
C TYR A 57 7.51 -4.80 -0.39
N TYR A 58 6.98 -5.31 0.72
CA TYR A 58 7.77 -5.57 1.93
C TYR A 58 8.77 -6.72 1.75
N ASP A 59 8.40 -7.79 1.03
CA ASP A 59 9.31 -8.87 0.66
C ASP A 59 10.47 -8.37 -0.21
N GLY A 60 10.19 -7.44 -1.13
CA GLY A 60 11.22 -6.77 -1.93
C GLY A 60 12.10 -5.81 -1.13
N LEU A 61 11.57 -5.19 -0.07
CA LEU A 61 12.37 -4.40 0.88
C LEU A 61 13.23 -5.31 1.76
N ASP A 62 12.65 -6.38 2.31
CA ASP A 62 13.32 -7.36 3.19
C ASP A 62 14.49 -8.03 2.45
N SER A 63 14.23 -8.45 1.21
CA SER A 63 15.27 -8.98 0.31
C SER A 63 16.34 -7.95 -0.09
N ALA A 64 16.03 -6.65 0.00
CA ALA A 64 16.99 -5.57 -0.23
C ALA A 64 17.70 -5.11 1.07
N GLU A 65 17.16 -5.44 2.25
CA GLU A 65 17.67 -5.02 3.56
C GLU A 65 18.56 -6.07 4.27
N GLU A 66 18.71 -7.26 3.69
CA GLU A 66 19.65 -8.29 4.17
C GLU A 66 21.10 -8.09 3.64
N PRO A 67 22.17 -7.92 4.47
CA PRO A 67 22.21 -7.75 5.92
C PRO A 67 23.02 -6.53 6.39
N THR A 68 22.46 -5.73 7.30
CA THR A 68 23.24 -5.13 8.38
C THR A 68 22.77 -5.68 9.71
N GLU A 69 23.09 -6.94 9.97
CA GLU A 69 23.00 -7.49 11.31
C GLU A 69 24.21 -7.03 12.15
N ARG A 70 23.95 -6.60 13.39
CA ARG A 70 24.83 -6.03 14.44
C ARG A 70 25.11 -4.53 14.29
N GLU A 71 24.92 -3.70 15.32
CA GLU A 71 25.45 -3.84 16.69
C GLU A 71 24.55 -3.18 17.76
N GLY A 72 24.53 -3.78 18.96
CA GLY A 72 23.95 -3.21 20.19
C GLY A 72 23.39 -4.32 21.09
N GLU A 73 24.23 -5.26 21.51
CA GLU A 73 24.86 -5.35 22.86
C GLU A 73 24.03 -6.17 23.85
#